data_AF-A0A927YZG4-F1
#
_entry.id   AF-A0A927YZG4-F1
#
_cell.length_a   1.000
_cell.length_b   1.000
_cell.length_c   1.000
_cell.angle_alpha   90.00
_cell.angle_beta   90.00
_cell.angle_gamma   90.00
#
_symmetry.space_group_name_H-M   'P 1'
#
loop_
_entity.id
_entity.type
_entity.pdbx_description
1 polymer ?
#
loop_
_entity_poly.entity_id
_entity_poly.type
_entity_poly.pdbx_seq_one_letter_code
_entity_poly.pdbx_strand_id
1 'polypeptide(L)'
;AGYNNMGGGVVGQAIQEASAVLMHDGKIFVAYAGCTIDMMYCVCLIYADLNSDLMDPDSWQKYPYPILGTQDLTTTLKKADYYATDGTTEVTGHGDTGLLESALGSYAGTFGPGHNSFTIDENGNPVIIYHARDWDDSYPGATGSDKYGLVDPGRHAYAKHVIFNAEGFPVCNLSAEEYLASGLENVSIKIQVGEKEVQQAIVPTQTPAALTAAPADSVKKGGKKIIGNAKYIVKTIKKNGIGTVSFAGPKKKTIKKITIPNAVKINGKKFKITAIEKKAFYNCKKLKTVTIKAVNIKKVGKNAFKGTSSKLKLKFPKKKQKAYKKLFKF
;
A
#
# COMPACT_ATOMS: atom_id res chain seq x y z
N ALA A 1 17.51 5.50 -8.77
CA ALA A 1 18.90 5.07 -9.04
C ALA A 1 19.70 6.36 -9.26
N GLY A 2 20.69 6.62 -8.43
CA GLY A 2 21.37 7.92 -8.32
C GLY A 2 22.43 8.17 -9.40
N TYR A 3 22.75 9.45 -9.61
CA TYR A 3 23.94 9.91 -10.29
C TYR A 3 24.90 10.47 -9.23
N ASN A 4 26.13 9.94 -9.17
CA ASN A 4 27.21 10.49 -8.35
C ASN A 4 28.13 11.30 -9.25
N ASN A 5 28.46 12.50 -8.81
CA ASN A 5 29.66 13.20 -9.26
C ASN A 5 30.43 13.68 -8.01
N MET A 6 30.87 12.73 -7.18
CA MET A 6 31.93 12.95 -6.19
C MET A 6 32.82 11.70 -6.22
N GLY A 7 34.04 11.89 -6.71
CA GLY A 7 34.98 10.82 -7.03
C GLY A 7 35.24 9.89 -5.84
N GLY A 8 34.95 8.59 -6.05
CA GLY A 8 35.29 7.51 -5.13
C GLY A 8 34.14 6.56 -4.79
N GLY A 9 32.89 7.02 -4.86
CA GLY A 9 31.72 6.18 -4.56
C GLY A 9 31.25 5.40 -5.79
N VAL A 10 31.46 4.07 -5.79
CA VAL A 10 30.90 3.16 -6.81
C VAL A 10 29.36 3.27 -6.78
N VAL A 11 28.74 3.48 -7.93
CA VAL A 11 27.28 3.58 -8.07
C VAL A 11 26.59 2.37 -7.41
N GLY A 12 25.71 2.66 -6.44
CA GLY A 12 24.62 1.78 -6.01
C GLY A 12 25.06 0.43 -5.44
N GLN A 13 25.73 0.43 -4.28
CA GLN A 13 25.81 -0.81 -3.49
C GLN A 13 24.39 -1.29 -3.15
N ALA A 14 24.09 -2.55 -3.50
CA ALA A 14 22.82 -3.19 -3.20
C ALA A 14 22.73 -3.58 -1.72
N ILE A 15 22.66 -2.57 -0.85
CA ILE A 15 22.55 -2.72 0.60
C ILE A 15 21.08 -2.82 0.99
N GLN A 16 20.78 -3.79 1.86
CA GLN A 16 19.53 -3.91 2.61
C GLN A 16 19.91 -4.29 4.04
N GLU A 17 19.76 -3.36 4.98
CA GLU A 17 20.21 -3.55 6.36
C GLU A 17 19.21 -3.00 7.38
N ALA A 18 19.53 -3.18 8.67
CA ALA A 18 18.86 -2.49 9.78
C ALA A 18 17.32 -2.60 9.76
N SER A 19 16.81 -3.83 9.80
CA SER A 19 15.37 -4.08 9.72
C SER A 19 14.63 -3.70 11.00
N ALA A 20 13.49 -3.02 10.86
CA ALA A 20 12.54 -2.73 11.93
C ALA A 20 11.12 -3.18 11.56
N VAL A 21 10.39 -3.71 12.55
CA VAL A 21 9.08 -4.34 12.31
C VAL A 21 7.96 -3.47 12.82
N LEU A 22 6.91 -3.34 12.03
CA LEU A 22 5.63 -2.71 12.39
C LEU A 22 4.49 -3.65 12.01
N MET A 23 3.47 -3.76 12.86
CA MET A 23 2.28 -4.55 12.57
C MET A 23 1.04 -3.66 12.58
N HIS A 24 0.25 -3.72 11.52
CA HIS A 24 -1.00 -2.97 11.42
C HIS A 24 -1.97 -3.62 10.44
N ASP A 25 -3.26 -3.60 10.74
CA ASP A 25 -4.33 -4.06 9.84
C ASP A 25 -4.13 -5.48 9.27
N GLY A 26 -3.66 -6.40 10.11
CA GLY A 26 -3.40 -7.79 9.76
C GLY A 26 -2.25 -7.96 8.75
N LYS A 27 -1.36 -6.99 8.66
CA LYS A 27 -0.10 -7.06 7.92
C LYS A 27 1.07 -6.93 8.87
N ILE A 28 2.16 -7.56 8.48
CA ILE A 28 3.49 -7.31 9.02
C ILE A 28 4.26 -6.51 7.98
N PHE A 29 4.91 -5.46 8.45
CA PHE A 29 5.78 -4.57 7.69
C PHE A 29 7.19 -4.71 8.24
N VAL A 30 8.15 -4.92 7.35
CA VAL A 30 9.58 -4.86 7.68
C VAL A 30 10.15 -3.67 6.92
N ALA A 31 10.36 -2.59 7.66
CA ALA A 31 11.14 -1.45 7.19
C ALA A 31 12.62 -1.85 7.22
N TYR A 32 13.40 -1.39 6.26
CA TYR A 32 14.84 -1.63 6.20
C TYR A 32 15.53 -0.44 5.54
N ALA A 33 16.80 -0.22 5.85
CA ALA A 33 17.57 0.81 5.21
C ALA A 33 18.18 0.30 3.89
N GLY A 34 18.13 1.13 2.85
CA GLY A 34 18.67 0.83 1.54
C GLY A 34 19.66 1.87 1.05
N CYS A 35 20.52 1.46 0.12
CA CYS A 35 21.63 2.25 -0.45
C CYS A 35 22.77 2.51 0.56
N THR A 36 23.73 3.34 0.17
CA THR A 36 24.87 3.76 0.99
C THR A 36 24.44 4.74 2.09
N ILE A 37 25.24 4.89 3.15
CA ILE A 37 24.96 5.72 4.33
C ILE A 37 25.13 7.25 4.10
N ASP A 38 25.05 7.68 2.86
CA ASP A 38 25.13 9.08 2.42
C ASP A 38 23.73 9.64 2.12
N MET A 39 23.63 10.68 1.28
CA MET A 39 22.34 11.27 0.87
C MET A 39 21.38 10.31 0.14
N MET A 40 21.86 9.17 -0.34
CA MET A 40 21.03 8.14 -0.98
C MET A 40 20.41 7.17 0.04
N TYR A 41 20.84 7.23 1.31
CA TYR A 41 20.28 6.40 2.36
C TYR A 41 18.78 6.67 2.53
N CYS A 42 17.99 5.62 2.59
CA CYS A 42 16.53 5.72 2.65
C CYS A 42 15.91 4.53 3.39
N VAL A 43 14.70 4.74 3.91
CA VAL A 43 13.88 3.70 4.52
C VAL A 43 12.99 3.07 3.45
N CYS A 44 13.18 1.78 3.21
CA CYS A 44 12.40 0.95 2.30
C CYS A 44 11.45 0.03 3.09
N LEU A 45 10.55 -0.66 2.38
CA LEU A 45 9.53 -1.50 3.00
C LEU A 45 9.31 -2.81 2.24
N ILE A 46 9.27 -3.93 2.95
CA ILE A 46 8.59 -5.15 2.52
C ILE A 46 7.42 -5.46 3.44
N TYR A 47 6.42 -6.19 2.95
CA TYR A 47 5.23 -6.51 3.73
C TYR A 47 4.63 -7.86 3.36
N ALA A 48 3.92 -8.46 4.32
CA ALA A 48 3.17 -9.70 4.14
C ALA A 48 1.83 -9.66 4.90
N ASP A 49 0.89 -10.54 4.56
CA ASP A 49 -0.30 -10.78 5.39
C ASP A 49 0.18 -11.50 6.67
N LEU A 50 -0.23 -11.02 7.85
CA LEU A 50 0.21 -11.56 9.14
C LEU A 50 -0.15 -13.05 9.32
N ASN A 51 -1.13 -13.56 8.56
CA ASN A 51 -1.53 -14.98 8.59
C ASN A 51 -0.92 -15.82 7.45
N SER A 52 -0.01 -15.26 6.66
CA SER A 52 0.74 -16.01 5.65
C SER A 52 1.90 -16.77 6.30
N ASP A 53 2.54 -17.65 5.54
CA ASP A 53 3.77 -18.30 5.99
C ASP A 53 4.92 -17.29 5.87
N LEU A 54 5.34 -16.70 6.99
CA LEU A 54 6.38 -15.68 7.01
C LEU A 54 7.76 -16.22 6.65
N MET A 55 7.94 -17.55 6.69
CA MET A 55 9.17 -18.23 6.25
C MET A 55 9.17 -18.51 4.75
N ASP A 56 8.05 -18.31 4.05
CA ASP A 56 7.94 -18.40 2.60
C ASP A 56 8.25 -17.03 1.95
N PRO A 57 9.33 -16.90 1.16
CA PRO A 57 9.64 -15.66 0.45
C PRO A 57 8.51 -15.15 -0.45
N ASP A 58 7.67 -16.05 -0.99
CA ASP A 58 6.55 -15.68 -1.86
C ASP A 58 5.39 -15.01 -1.11
N SER A 59 5.39 -15.07 0.23
CA SER A 59 4.45 -14.32 1.08
C SER A 59 4.75 -12.82 1.12
N TRP A 60 5.99 -12.43 0.79
CA TRP A 60 6.49 -11.07 0.93
C TRP A 60 6.37 -10.28 -0.37
N GLN A 61 5.99 -9.01 -0.24
CA GLN A 61 5.93 -8.05 -1.33
C GLN A 61 6.84 -6.88 -1.01
N LYS A 62 7.67 -6.47 -1.99
CA LYS A 62 8.47 -5.25 -1.88
C LYS A 62 7.62 -4.04 -2.26
N TYR A 63 7.59 -3.04 -1.39
CA TYR A 63 6.97 -1.76 -1.70
C TYR A 63 7.84 -1.03 -2.76
N PRO A 64 7.22 -0.46 -3.81
CA PRO A 64 7.97 -0.03 -4.99
C PRO A 64 8.83 1.22 -4.79
N TYR A 65 8.62 1.97 -3.71
CA TYR A 65 9.33 3.22 -3.41
C TYR A 65 9.80 3.23 -1.95
N PRO A 66 10.83 4.01 -1.60
CA PRO A 66 11.11 4.32 -0.20
C PRO A 66 9.90 4.93 0.50
N ILE A 67 9.76 4.68 1.80
CA ILE A 67 8.72 5.30 2.65
C ILE A 67 9.23 6.54 3.39
N LEU A 68 10.55 6.77 3.35
CA LEU A 68 11.21 7.97 3.82
C LEU A 68 12.58 8.09 3.13
N GLY A 69 12.83 9.19 2.44
CA GLY A 69 14.10 9.51 1.78
C GLY A 69 14.46 10.98 1.90
N THR A 70 15.64 11.36 1.41
CA THR A 70 16.14 12.75 1.43
C THR A 70 15.14 13.73 0.82
N GLN A 71 14.47 13.36 -0.26
CA GLN A 71 13.49 14.23 -0.94
C GLN A 71 12.28 14.57 -0.06
N ASP A 72 11.96 13.73 0.93
CA ASP A 72 10.86 13.95 1.86
C ASP A 72 11.27 14.86 3.05
N LEU A 73 12.56 15.13 3.21
CA LEU A 73 13.15 15.81 4.37
C LEU A 73 13.93 17.08 4.01
N THR A 74 14.05 17.38 2.73
CA THR A 74 14.75 18.58 2.24
C THR A 74 13.84 19.53 1.49
N THR A 75 14.10 20.82 1.66
CA THR A 75 13.55 21.88 0.81
C THR A 75 14.62 22.37 -0.15
N THR A 76 14.27 22.54 -1.42
CA THR A 76 15.18 23.19 -2.39
C THR A 76 15.17 24.70 -2.17
N LEU A 77 16.31 25.27 -1.77
CA LEU A 77 16.50 26.72 -1.66
C LEU A 77 16.90 27.32 -3.00
N LYS A 78 17.78 26.64 -3.73
CA LYS A 78 18.21 27.00 -5.08
C LYS A 78 18.26 25.72 -5.92
N LYS A 79 17.55 25.71 -7.06
CA LYS A 79 17.70 24.61 -8.03
C LYS A 79 19.09 24.67 -8.63
N ALA A 80 19.72 23.51 -8.79
CA ALA A 80 20.92 23.42 -9.60
C ALA A 80 20.57 23.62 -11.08
N ASP A 81 21.44 24.31 -11.81
CA ASP A 81 21.33 24.42 -13.27
C ASP A 81 22.11 23.27 -13.92
N TYR A 82 21.47 22.59 -14.86
CA TYR A 82 22.04 21.45 -15.58
C TYR A 82 21.83 21.62 -17.08
N TYR A 83 22.68 20.98 -17.87
CA TYR A 83 22.37 20.70 -19.27
C TYR A 83 21.48 19.47 -19.36
N ALA A 84 20.20 19.65 -19.70
CA ALA A 84 19.37 18.52 -20.10
C ALA A 84 19.82 18.04 -21.49
N THR A 85 20.16 16.75 -21.59
CA THR A 85 20.62 16.16 -22.85
C THR A 85 19.52 16.13 -23.92
N ASP A 86 18.26 16.32 -23.53
CA ASP A 86 17.07 16.35 -24.39
C ASP A 86 16.48 17.76 -24.61
N GLY A 87 17.13 18.81 -24.11
CA GLY A 87 16.67 20.20 -24.23
C GLY A 87 15.50 20.57 -23.31
N THR A 88 15.14 19.72 -22.35
CA THR A 88 14.14 20.04 -21.32
C THR A 88 14.75 20.88 -20.18
N THR A 89 13.90 21.44 -19.32
CA THR A 89 14.33 22.14 -18.09
C THR A 89 13.97 21.34 -16.84
N GLU A 90 13.49 20.11 -17.00
CA GLU A 90 13.01 19.26 -15.91
C GLU A 90 13.94 18.06 -15.70
N VAL A 91 14.48 17.96 -14.48
CA VAL A 91 15.30 16.82 -14.07
C VAL A 91 14.38 15.59 -13.93
N THR A 92 14.33 14.75 -14.95
CA THR A 92 13.55 13.50 -14.94
C THR A 92 14.24 12.36 -14.15
N GLY A 93 15.36 12.68 -13.51
CA GLY A 93 15.99 11.86 -12.49
C GLY A 93 16.83 10.70 -13.01
N HIS A 94 16.95 10.48 -14.33
CA HIS A 94 17.74 9.39 -14.91
C HIS A 94 18.53 9.90 -16.14
N GLY A 95 19.85 10.08 -16.01
CA GLY A 95 20.75 10.18 -17.19
C GLY A 95 21.27 11.56 -17.57
N ASP A 96 20.90 12.63 -16.88
CA ASP A 96 21.40 13.98 -17.19
C ASP A 96 22.86 14.15 -16.78
N THR A 97 23.75 14.23 -17.76
CA THR A 97 25.18 14.50 -17.57
C THR A 97 25.47 15.98 -17.79
N GLY A 98 25.82 16.71 -16.73
CA GLY A 98 26.37 18.06 -16.86
C GLY A 98 25.77 19.03 -15.85
N LEU A 99 26.28 19.00 -14.62
CA LEU A 99 26.22 20.18 -13.75
C LEU A 99 26.99 21.30 -14.45
N LEU A 100 26.37 22.47 -14.60
CA LEU A 100 27.12 23.69 -14.92
C LEU A 100 28.07 23.96 -13.75
N GLU A 101 29.36 24.20 -14.03
CA GLU A 101 30.47 24.21 -13.06
C GLU A 101 30.37 25.30 -11.96
N SER A 102 29.28 26.06 -11.92
CA SER A 102 28.95 27.08 -10.91
C SER A 102 27.50 27.04 -10.43
N ALA A 103 26.74 26.01 -10.78
CA ALA A 103 25.30 25.93 -10.58
C ALA A 103 24.89 24.84 -9.58
N LEU A 104 25.63 24.72 -8.49
CA LEU A 104 25.23 23.86 -7.38
C LEU A 104 23.91 24.36 -6.79
N GLY A 105 22.98 23.43 -6.62
CA GLY A 105 21.75 23.66 -5.89
C GLY A 105 22.07 23.77 -4.41
N SER A 106 21.24 24.48 -3.68
CA SER A 106 21.28 24.50 -2.22
C SER A 106 19.96 23.98 -1.67
N TYR A 107 20.07 23.24 -0.57
CA TYR A 107 18.96 22.59 0.09
C TYR A 107 19.03 22.91 1.58
N ALA A 108 17.91 22.83 2.28
CA ALA A 108 17.84 22.89 3.73
C ALA A 108 17.07 21.68 4.25
N GLY A 109 17.27 21.35 5.53
CA GLY A 109 16.63 20.21 6.19
C GLY A 109 17.60 19.06 6.39
N THR A 110 17.08 17.84 6.41
CA THR A 110 17.85 16.64 6.73
C THR A 110 17.93 15.68 5.54
N PHE A 111 19.00 14.90 5.45
CA PHE A 111 19.22 13.95 4.36
C PHE A 111 19.72 12.60 4.86
N GLY A 112 19.60 11.59 4.00
CA GLY A 112 20.03 10.23 4.26
C GLY A 112 19.31 9.57 5.45
N PRO A 113 17.97 9.60 5.53
CA PRO A 113 17.26 8.96 6.64
C PRO A 113 17.36 7.43 6.56
N GLY A 114 17.66 6.77 7.67
CA GLY A 114 17.68 5.32 7.70
C GLY A 114 17.95 4.71 9.08
N HIS A 115 18.25 3.41 9.07
CA HIS A 115 18.43 2.57 10.27
C HIS A 115 17.36 2.86 11.33
N ASN A 116 16.12 2.71 10.93
CA ASN A 116 15.01 3.15 11.76
C ASN A 116 14.66 2.13 12.86
N SER A 117 13.88 2.58 13.83
CA SER A 117 13.08 1.75 14.72
C SER A 117 11.65 2.32 14.80
N PHE A 118 10.74 1.62 15.46
CA PHE A 118 9.40 2.10 15.72
C PHE A 118 9.11 2.08 17.22
N THR A 119 8.45 3.12 17.71
CA THR A 119 7.94 3.24 19.07
C THR A 119 6.52 3.79 19.05
N ILE A 120 5.94 4.04 20.22
CA ILE A 120 4.69 4.77 20.39
C ILE A 120 4.94 6.06 21.19
N ASP A 121 4.19 7.11 20.87
CA ASP A 121 4.16 8.35 21.67
C ASP A 121 3.31 8.15 22.95
N GLU A 122 3.22 9.20 23.78
CA GLU A 122 2.42 9.20 25.01
C GLU A 122 0.91 9.04 24.79
N ASN A 123 0.43 9.26 23.56
CA ASN A 123 -0.97 9.12 23.15
C ASN A 123 -1.24 7.75 22.50
N GLY A 124 -0.22 6.89 22.38
CA GLY A 124 -0.30 5.57 21.76
C GLY A 124 -0.22 5.58 20.22
N ASN A 125 0.16 6.71 19.60
CA ASN A 125 0.37 6.78 18.15
C ASN A 125 1.76 6.23 17.79
N PRO A 126 1.90 5.50 16.67
CA PRO A 126 3.19 4.98 16.26
C PRO A 126 4.11 6.11 15.74
N VAL A 127 5.38 6.01 16.10
CA VAL A 127 6.45 6.94 15.76
C VAL A 127 7.60 6.16 15.14
N ILE A 128 8.13 6.66 14.03
CA ILE A 128 9.39 6.18 13.46
C ILE A 128 10.53 6.98 14.07
N ILE A 129 11.51 6.28 14.63
CA ILE A 129 12.79 6.86 15.06
C ILE A 129 13.83 6.49 14.01
N TYR A 130 14.62 7.43 13.54
CA TYR A 130 15.63 7.18 12.49
C TYR A 130 16.81 8.13 12.70
N HIS A 131 17.94 7.83 12.07
CA HIS A 131 19.00 8.84 11.95
C HIS A 131 18.97 9.51 10.58
N ALA A 132 19.39 10.76 10.54
CA ALA A 132 19.66 11.53 9.33
C ALA A 132 20.81 12.52 9.63
N ARG A 133 21.22 13.31 8.65
CA ARG A 133 22.17 14.42 8.85
C ARG A 133 21.52 15.73 8.47
N ASP A 134 21.85 16.81 9.18
CA ASP A 134 21.46 18.16 8.79
C ASP A 134 22.32 18.65 7.62
N TRP A 135 21.71 19.35 6.66
CA TRP A 135 22.40 19.82 5.45
C TRP A 135 23.54 20.80 5.76
N ASP A 136 23.33 21.66 6.76
CA ASP A 136 24.24 22.76 7.12
C ASP A 136 25.25 22.36 8.19
N ASP A 137 25.23 21.10 8.66
CA ASP A 137 26.14 20.62 9.68
C ASP A 137 27.56 20.37 9.14
N SER A 138 28.56 20.73 9.96
CA SER A 138 29.97 20.50 9.67
C SER A 138 30.72 20.13 10.95
N TYR A 139 31.34 18.96 10.93
CA TYR A 139 32.12 18.44 12.06
C TYR A 139 33.61 18.36 11.72
N PRO A 140 34.52 18.70 12.64
CA PRO A 140 35.94 18.48 12.45
C PRO A 140 36.24 16.97 12.35
N GLY A 141 37.03 16.56 11.35
CA GLY A 141 37.53 15.19 11.23
C GLY A 141 36.96 14.36 10.07
N ALA A 142 35.90 14.81 9.39
CA ALA A 142 35.40 14.20 8.16
C ALA A 142 35.41 15.23 7.01
N THR A 143 36.36 15.09 6.08
CA THR A 143 36.50 15.99 4.92
C THR A 143 36.69 15.17 3.64
N GLY A 144 36.51 15.79 2.48
CA GLY A 144 36.67 15.10 1.19
C GLY A 144 35.75 13.87 1.08
N SER A 145 36.31 12.73 0.69
CA SER A 145 35.58 11.46 0.53
C SER A 145 35.02 10.88 1.83
N ASP A 146 35.52 11.31 2.98
CA ASP A 146 35.07 10.82 4.28
C ASP A 146 33.83 11.57 4.80
N LYS A 147 33.54 12.74 4.21
CA LYS A 147 32.33 13.52 4.52
C LYS A 147 31.09 12.71 4.13
N TYR A 148 30.10 12.68 5.01
CA TYR A 148 28.86 11.88 4.90
C TYR A 148 29.05 10.36 5.00
N GLY A 149 30.28 9.89 5.23
CA GLY A 149 30.61 8.47 5.40
C GLY A 149 30.47 7.98 6.84
N LEU A 150 31.14 6.85 7.14
CA LEU A 150 31.07 6.16 8.43
C LEU A 150 31.70 6.96 9.58
N VAL A 151 32.79 7.68 9.29
CA VAL A 151 33.57 8.45 10.27
C VAL A 151 33.02 9.87 10.49
N ASP A 152 32.08 10.29 9.65
CA ASP A 152 31.35 11.54 9.85
C ASP A 152 30.35 11.37 11.02
N PRO A 153 30.52 12.11 12.13
CA PRO A 153 29.67 11.97 13.31
C PRO A 153 28.31 12.65 13.16
N GLY A 154 28.02 13.34 12.06
CA GLY A 154 26.83 14.18 11.89
C GLY A 154 25.51 13.44 11.72
N ARG A 155 25.40 12.17 12.16
CA ARG A 155 24.13 11.44 12.20
C ARG A 155 23.43 11.69 13.52
N HIS A 156 22.31 12.41 13.47
CA HIS A 156 21.47 12.70 14.62
C HIS A 156 20.23 11.83 14.63
N ALA A 157 19.65 11.60 15.80
CA ALA A 157 18.39 10.88 15.93
C ALA A 157 17.19 11.83 15.77
N TYR A 158 16.25 11.45 14.92
CA TYR A 158 15.01 12.17 14.66
C TYR A 158 13.79 11.26 14.87
N ALA A 159 12.64 11.88 15.04
CA ALA A 159 11.35 11.21 15.18
C ALA A 159 10.33 11.82 14.22
N LYS A 160 9.48 10.97 13.61
CA LYS A 160 8.27 11.40 12.87
C LYS A 160 7.10 10.51 13.21
N HIS A 161 5.89 11.05 13.17
CA HIS A 161 4.68 10.23 13.29
C HIS A 161 4.57 9.26 12.11
N VAL A 162 4.01 8.07 12.37
CA VAL A 162 3.60 7.12 11.34
C VAL A 162 2.09 7.21 11.20
N ILE A 163 1.63 7.67 10.04
CA ILE A 163 0.21 7.64 9.69
C ILE A 163 -0.05 6.41 8.82
N PHE A 164 -1.26 5.86 8.87
CA PHE A 164 -1.65 4.80 7.94
C PHE A 164 -2.58 5.35 6.88
N ASN A 165 -2.27 5.08 5.61
CA ASN A 165 -3.15 5.43 4.51
C ASN A 165 -4.43 4.56 4.52
N ALA A 166 -5.36 4.83 3.61
CA ALA A 166 -6.63 4.10 3.53
C ALA A 166 -6.48 2.59 3.27
N GLU A 167 -5.34 2.17 2.72
CA GLU A 167 -4.96 0.78 2.48
C GLU A 167 -4.28 0.10 3.69
N GLY A 168 -4.01 0.88 4.74
CA GLY A 168 -3.36 0.46 5.98
C GLY A 168 -1.86 0.32 5.87
N PHE A 169 -1.20 1.03 4.94
CA PHE A 169 0.26 1.12 4.82
C PHE A 169 0.81 2.29 5.60
N PRO A 170 1.99 2.15 6.24
CA PRO A 170 2.63 3.25 6.93
C PRO A 170 3.08 4.33 5.94
N VAL A 171 2.81 5.58 6.31
CA VAL A 171 3.23 6.80 5.65
C VAL A 171 4.12 7.54 6.65
N CYS A 172 5.41 7.63 6.33
CA CYS A 172 6.43 8.22 7.19
C CYS A 172 6.96 9.56 6.64
N ASN A 173 6.50 9.96 5.46
CA ASN A 173 7.06 11.07 4.71
C ASN A 173 6.17 12.33 4.66
N LEU A 174 5.08 12.39 5.43
CA LEU A 174 4.26 13.61 5.47
C LEU A 174 5.10 14.80 5.98
N SER A 175 4.90 15.95 5.33
CA SER A 175 5.36 17.24 5.86
C SER A 175 4.53 17.65 7.09
N ALA A 176 4.98 18.67 7.83
CA ALA A 176 4.21 19.20 8.97
C ALA A 176 2.85 19.75 8.51
N GLU A 177 2.82 20.40 7.34
CA GLU A 177 1.62 20.97 6.72
C GLU A 177 0.67 19.87 6.20
N GLU A 178 1.20 18.76 5.67
CA GLU A 178 0.39 17.62 5.27
C GLU A 178 -0.17 16.85 6.46
N TYR A 179 0.55 16.88 7.59
CA TYR A 179 0.13 16.25 8.85
C TYR A 179 -1.06 17.00 9.49
N LEU A 180 -1.06 18.33 9.45
CA LEU A 180 -2.13 19.19 9.94
C LEU A 180 -2.66 20.07 8.80
N ALA A 181 -3.66 19.58 8.07
CA ALA A 181 -4.33 20.39 7.07
C ALA A 181 -4.89 21.68 7.70
N SER A 182 -4.64 22.83 7.10
CA SER A 182 -4.97 24.18 7.62
C SER A 182 -6.45 24.42 7.97
N GLY A 183 -7.35 23.55 7.49
CA GLY A 183 -8.78 23.56 7.85
C GLY A 183 -9.16 22.72 9.08
N LEU A 184 -8.21 21.99 9.67
CA LEU A 184 -8.42 21.06 10.79
C LEU A 184 -7.69 21.47 12.07
N GLU A 185 -7.11 22.67 12.11
CA GLU A 185 -6.42 23.21 13.28
C GLU A 185 -7.34 23.36 14.49
N ASN A 186 -8.64 23.57 14.25
CA ASN A 186 -9.66 23.75 15.28
C ASN A 186 -10.69 22.62 15.26
N VAL A 187 -10.59 21.70 16.23
CA VAL A 187 -11.59 20.65 16.45
C VAL A 187 -12.46 21.02 17.65
N SER A 188 -13.78 21.04 17.47
CA SER A 188 -14.73 21.22 18.57
C SER A 188 -15.56 19.95 18.77
N ILE A 189 -15.63 19.48 20.02
CA ILE A 189 -16.48 18.35 20.43
C ILE A 189 -17.65 18.92 21.23
N LYS A 190 -18.89 18.68 20.78
CA LYS A 190 -20.08 18.88 21.60
C LYS A 190 -20.28 17.65 22.49
N ILE A 191 -20.02 17.81 23.78
CA ILE A 191 -20.30 16.78 24.78
C ILE A 191 -21.74 16.99 25.28
N GLN A 192 -22.63 16.03 25.03
CA GLN A 192 -23.92 15.94 25.73
C GLN A 192 -23.75 15.03 26.95
N VAL A 193 -23.97 15.59 28.14
CA VAL A 193 -23.94 14.85 29.41
C VAL A 193 -25.34 14.32 29.70
N GLY A 194 -25.49 12.99 29.73
CA GLY A 194 -26.64 12.28 30.28
C GLY A 194 -26.17 11.28 31.34
N GLU A 195 -27.00 10.99 32.33
CA GLU A 195 -26.64 10.08 33.44
C GLU A 195 -26.32 8.65 32.94
N LYS A 196 -25.15 8.14 33.36
CA LYS A 196 -24.44 6.84 33.15
C LYS A 196 -25.22 5.73 32.41
N GLU A 197 -24.72 5.12 31.32
CA GLU A 197 -23.46 4.35 31.18
C GLU A 197 -22.75 4.56 29.81
N VAL A 198 -21.44 4.30 29.82
CA VAL A 198 -20.43 4.63 28.79
C VAL A 198 -20.24 3.50 27.78
N GLN A 199 -20.37 3.79 26.48
CA GLN A 199 -19.32 3.59 25.45
C GLN A 199 -19.76 4.18 24.10
N GLN A 200 -18.96 5.12 23.62
CA GLN A 200 -19.27 6.07 22.55
C GLN A 200 -18.54 5.71 21.25
N ALA A 201 -19.22 5.90 20.11
CA ALA A 201 -18.58 6.24 18.84
C ALA A 201 -19.58 7.00 17.98
N ILE A 202 -19.34 8.30 17.75
CA ILE A 202 -20.13 9.10 16.80
C ILE A 202 -19.19 9.71 15.75
N VAL A 203 -19.64 9.54 14.52
CA VAL A 203 -19.14 10.07 13.25
C VAL A 203 -19.49 11.55 13.13
N PRO A 204 -18.62 12.41 12.56
CA PRO A 204 -19.08 13.64 11.92
C PRO A 204 -19.32 13.41 10.43
N THR A 205 -20.53 13.75 9.98
CA THR A 205 -20.90 13.85 8.56
C THR A 205 -20.93 15.33 8.22
N GLN A 206 -20.05 15.81 7.32
CA GLN A 206 -20.35 16.89 6.37
C GLN A 206 -19.52 16.70 5.10
N THR A 207 -20.17 16.92 3.96
CA THR A 207 -19.61 16.90 2.60
C THR A 207 -19.13 18.30 2.23
N PRO A 208 -17.96 18.46 1.58
CA PRO A 208 -17.73 19.59 0.69
C PRO A 208 -17.86 19.19 -0.78
N ALA A 209 -18.36 20.14 -1.56
CA ALA A 209 -18.62 20.04 -2.99
C ALA A 209 -17.33 19.81 -3.81
N ALA A 210 -17.55 19.24 -5.00
CA ALA A 210 -16.53 18.66 -5.86
C ALA A 210 -15.62 19.67 -6.56
N LEU A 211 -14.33 19.35 -6.62
CA LEU A 211 -13.47 19.60 -7.78
C LEU A 211 -12.76 18.30 -8.17
N THR A 212 -13.04 17.90 -9.40
CA THR A 212 -12.58 16.76 -10.21
C THR A 212 -11.05 16.65 -10.25
N ALA A 213 -10.41 15.52 -9.95
CA ALA A 213 -10.43 14.28 -10.74
C ALA A 213 -10.40 13.01 -9.86
N ALA A 214 -11.21 12.02 -10.21
CA ALA A 214 -11.40 10.80 -9.42
C ALA A 214 -10.22 9.81 -9.52
N PRO A 215 -9.66 9.30 -8.41
CA PRO A 215 -8.87 8.07 -8.43
C PRO A 215 -9.81 6.87 -8.56
N ALA A 216 -9.49 5.97 -9.49
CA ALA A 216 -10.39 4.93 -10.01
C ALA A 216 -10.71 3.75 -9.05
N ASP A 217 -10.47 3.83 -7.74
CA ASP A 217 -10.46 2.64 -6.87
C ASP A 217 -11.33 2.62 -5.60
N SER A 218 -12.28 3.54 -5.45
CA SER A 218 -13.34 3.38 -4.44
C SER A 218 -14.25 2.18 -4.77
N VAL A 219 -14.45 1.27 -3.79
CA VAL A 219 -15.34 0.11 -3.94
C VAL A 219 -16.80 0.59 -3.95
N LYS A 220 -17.45 0.54 -5.12
CA LYS A 220 -18.86 0.96 -5.29
C LYS A 220 -19.81 -0.23 -5.41
N LYS A 221 -21.03 -0.11 -4.89
CA LYS A 221 -22.11 -1.09 -5.11
C LYS A 221 -22.38 -1.22 -6.61
N GLY A 222 -22.47 -2.46 -7.11
CA GLY A 222 -22.56 -2.75 -8.55
C GLY A 222 -21.22 -2.79 -9.28
N GLY A 223 -20.14 -2.33 -8.64
CA GLY A 223 -18.78 -2.35 -9.20
C GLY A 223 -18.32 -3.77 -9.52
N LYS A 224 -17.69 -3.93 -10.70
CA LYS A 224 -17.05 -5.17 -11.12
C LYS A 224 -15.61 -5.17 -10.62
N LYS A 225 -15.16 -6.28 -10.02
CA LYS A 225 -13.78 -6.48 -9.59
C LYS A 225 -13.25 -7.82 -10.11
N ILE A 226 -11.98 -7.84 -10.49
CA ILE A 226 -11.28 -9.06 -10.94
C ILE A 226 -10.32 -9.46 -9.83
N ILE A 227 -10.44 -10.67 -9.32
CA ILE A 227 -9.61 -11.18 -8.22
C ILE A 227 -9.15 -12.57 -8.63
N GLY A 228 -7.84 -12.72 -8.80
CA GLY A 228 -7.24 -13.92 -9.41
C GLY A 228 -7.84 -14.23 -10.78
N ASN A 229 -8.31 -15.45 -10.97
CA ASN A 229 -8.92 -15.92 -12.21
C ASN A 229 -10.44 -15.73 -12.29
N ALA A 230 -11.03 -14.89 -11.44
CA ALA A 230 -12.47 -14.72 -11.31
C ALA A 230 -12.90 -13.24 -11.33
N LYS A 231 -14.12 -13.00 -11.79
CA LYS A 231 -14.82 -11.71 -11.82
C LYS A 231 -15.91 -11.73 -10.77
N TYR A 232 -16.10 -10.62 -10.08
CA TYR A 232 -17.08 -10.43 -9.01
C TYR A 232 -17.85 -9.12 -9.22
N ILE A 233 -19.10 -9.07 -8.74
CA ILE A 233 -19.89 -7.83 -8.66
C ILE A 233 -20.25 -7.56 -7.21
N VAL A 234 -19.92 -6.36 -6.71
CA VAL A 234 -20.24 -5.89 -5.36
C VAL A 234 -21.76 -5.74 -5.22
N LYS A 235 -22.37 -6.38 -4.23
CA LYS A 235 -23.81 -6.34 -3.97
C LYS A 235 -24.18 -5.44 -2.80
N THR A 236 -23.42 -5.52 -1.73
CA THR A 236 -23.63 -4.70 -0.53
C THR A 236 -22.29 -4.26 0.01
N ILE A 237 -22.28 -3.07 0.61
CA ILE A 237 -21.16 -2.51 1.38
C ILE A 237 -21.78 -2.06 2.70
N LYS A 238 -21.23 -2.52 3.82
CA LYS A 238 -21.62 -2.07 5.16
C LYS A 238 -20.74 -0.89 5.57
N LYS A 239 -21.15 -0.15 6.61
CA LYS A 239 -20.41 0.99 7.15
C LYS A 239 -18.94 0.66 7.48
N ASN A 240 -18.64 -0.57 7.87
CA ASN A 240 -17.27 -1.05 8.16
C ASN A 240 -16.49 -1.59 6.93
N GLY A 241 -16.93 -1.30 5.70
CA GLY A 241 -16.30 -1.73 4.46
C GLY A 241 -16.46 -3.22 4.12
N ILE A 242 -17.03 -4.04 5.02
CA ILE A 242 -17.37 -5.44 4.77
C ILE A 242 -18.62 -5.51 3.89
N GLY A 243 -18.72 -6.52 3.05
CA GLY A 243 -19.86 -6.61 2.16
C GLY A 243 -20.19 -8.00 1.65
N THR A 244 -20.97 -8.00 0.58
CA THR A 244 -21.25 -9.20 -0.18
C THR A 244 -20.97 -8.97 -1.65
N VAL A 245 -20.52 -10.02 -2.31
CA VAL A 245 -20.32 -10.05 -3.76
C VAL A 245 -21.09 -11.22 -4.35
N SER A 246 -21.32 -11.10 -5.65
CA SER A 246 -21.72 -12.19 -6.51
C SER A 246 -20.57 -12.61 -7.40
N PHE A 247 -20.45 -13.90 -7.67
CA PHE A 247 -19.50 -14.43 -8.65
C PHE A 247 -20.05 -14.19 -10.06
N ALA A 248 -19.33 -13.41 -10.86
CA ALA A 248 -19.76 -12.96 -12.18
C ALA A 248 -19.20 -13.80 -13.34
N GLY A 249 -18.19 -14.63 -13.08
CA GLY A 249 -17.61 -15.53 -14.08
C GLY A 249 -16.10 -15.64 -13.99
N PRO A 250 -15.47 -16.50 -14.79
CA PRO A 250 -14.02 -16.56 -14.86
C PRO A 250 -13.43 -15.37 -15.62
N LYS A 251 -12.17 -15.03 -15.33
CA LYS A 251 -11.38 -14.02 -16.06
C LYS A 251 -11.26 -14.40 -17.54
N LYS A 252 -10.91 -15.65 -17.82
CA LYS A 252 -10.78 -16.24 -19.16
C LYS A 252 -11.73 -17.45 -19.30
N LYS A 253 -12.41 -17.59 -20.45
CA LYS A 253 -13.34 -18.72 -20.71
C LYS A 253 -12.65 -20.07 -20.98
N THR A 254 -11.33 -20.05 -21.18
CA THR A 254 -10.52 -21.24 -21.50
C THR A 254 -10.06 -22.04 -20.28
N ILE A 255 -10.37 -21.57 -19.06
CA ILE A 255 -9.94 -22.24 -17.83
C ILE A 255 -10.53 -23.65 -17.70
N LYS A 256 -9.75 -24.57 -17.13
CA LYS A 256 -10.17 -25.97 -16.90
C LYS A 256 -10.79 -26.18 -15.51
N LYS A 257 -10.37 -25.40 -14.51
CA LYS A 257 -10.83 -25.52 -13.11
C LYS A 257 -10.97 -24.14 -12.48
N ILE A 258 -11.92 -23.97 -11.58
CA ILE A 258 -12.07 -22.75 -10.77
C ILE A 258 -12.59 -23.07 -9.37
N THR A 259 -12.17 -22.26 -8.41
CA THR A 259 -12.66 -22.32 -7.03
C THR A 259 -13.40 -21.03 -6.71
N ILE A 260 -14.62 -21.15 -6.20
CA ILE A 260 -15.41 -20.06 -5.65
C ILE A 260 -15.23 -20.10 -4.12
N PRO A 261 -14.40 -19.22 -3.53
CA PRO A 261 -14.13 -19.24 -2.09
C PRO A 261 -15.36 -18.82 -1.29
N ASN A 262 -15.30 -18.85 0.04
CA ASN A 262 -16.40 -18.36 0.88
C ASN A 262 -16.53 -16.84 0.90
N ALA A 263 -15.39 -16.16 0.78
CA ALA A 263 -15.30 -14.72 0.65
C ALA A 263 -14.08 -14.37 -0.19
N VAL A 264 -14.05 -13.15 -0.71
CA VAL A 264 -12.89 -12.52 -1.34
C VAL A 264 -12.54 -11.24 -0.59
N LYS A 265 -11.27 -10.82 -0.67
CA LYS A 265 -10.86 -9.50 -0.18
C LYS A 265 -10.91 -8.51 -1.35
N ILE A 266 -11.60 -7.38 -1.20
CA ILE A 266 -11.55 -6.23 -2.13
C ILE A 266 -11.04 -5.06 -1.29
N ASN A 267 -9.91 -4.49 -1.67
CA ASN A 267 -9.21 -3.44 -0.91
C ASN A 267 -9.08 -3.84 0.57
N GLY A 268 -8.58 -5.05 0.84
CA GLY A 268 -8.40 -5.59 2.19
C GLY A 268 -9.70 -6.00 2.93
N LYS A 269 -10.88 -5.49 2.56
CA LYS A 269 -12.14 -5.79 3.24
C LYS A 269 -12.80 -7.06 2.71
N LYS A 270 -13.42 -7.82 3.62
CA LYS A 270 -14.00 -9.14 3.33
C LYS A 270 -15.38 -9.02 2.68
N PHE A 271 -15.55 -9.61 1.51
CA PHE A 271 -16.84 -9.72 0.83
C PHE A 271 -17.28 -11.18 0.72
N LYS A 272 -18.34 -11.55 1.45
CA LYS A 272 -18.91 -12.91 1.38
C LYS A 272 -19.54 -13.13 0.00
N ILE A 273 -19.32 -14.31 -0.57
CA ILE A 273 -19.94 -14.68 -1.85
C ILE A 273 -21.34 -15.23 -1.58
N THR A 274 -22.36 -14.55 -2.09
CA THR A 274 -23.77 -14.86 -1.80
C THR A 274 -24.60 -15.24 -3.02
N ALA A 275 -24.07 -15.09 -4.23
CA ALA A 275 -24.77 -15.45 -5.46
C ALA A 275 -23.80 -15.79 -6.60
N ILE A 276 -24.32 -16.55 -7.58
CA ILE A 276 -23.73 -16.73 -8.90
C ILE A 276 -24.58 -15.94 -9.90
N GLU A 277 -23.95 -15.08 -10.69
CA GLU A 277 -24.66 -14.21 -11.64
C GLU A 277 -25.26 -14.97 -12.84
N LYS A 278 -26.17 -14.28 -13.55
CA LYS A 278 -26.69 -14.76 -14.84
C LYS A 278 -25.52 -14.96 -15.80
N LYS A 279 -25.52 -16.08 -16.53
CA LYS A 279 -24.48 -16.41 -17.53
C LYS A 279 -23.03 -16.46 -16.98
N ALA A 280 -22.81 -16.62 -15.67
CA ALA A 280 -21.46 -16.58 -15.08
C ALA A 280 -20.43 -17.54 -15.72
N PHE A 281 -20.85 -18.73 -16.12
CA PHE A 281 -20.04 -19.74 -16.81
C PHE A 281 -20.51 -19.98 -18.26
N TYR A 282 -21.22 -19.03 -18.86
CA TYR A 282 -21.81 -19.20 -20.18
C TYR A 282 -20.74 -19.49 -21.25
N ASN A 283 -20.95 -20.58 -22.01
CA ASN A 283 -20.03 -21.08 -23.05
C ASN A 283 -18.59 -21.34 -22.56
N CYS A 284 -18.39 -21.64 -21.27
CA CYS A 284 -17.10 -22.09 -20.75
C CYS A 284 -16.84 -23.57 -21.12
N LYS A 285 -16.69 -23.88 -22.41
CA LYS A 285 -16.62 -25.25 -22.95
C LYS A 285 -15.45 -26.08 -22.42
N LYS A 286 -14.32 -25.43 -22.09
CA LYS A 286 -13.10 -26.08 -21.55
C LYS A 286 -13.15 -26.33 -20.04
N LEU A 287 -14.17 -25.80 -19.34
CA LEU A 287 -14.30 -25.93 -17.89
C LEU A 287 -14.70 -27.36 -17.52
N LYS A 288 -13.86 -28.01 -16.73
CA LYS A 288 -14.05 -29.40 -16.25
C LYS A 288 -14.50 -29.46 -14.79
N THR A 289 -14.13 -28.49 -13.96
CA THR A 289 -14.46 -28.52 -12.51
C THR A 289 -14.71 -27.13 -11.94
N VAL A 290 -15.81 -26.99 -11.18
CA VAL A 290 -16.06 -25.85 -10.30
C VAL A 290 -16.11 -26.34 -8.87
N THR A 291 -15.22 -25.82 -8.03
CA THR A 291 -15.21 -26.11 -6.59
C THR A 291 -15.83 -24.93 -5.84
N ILE A 292 -16.94 -25.15 -5.15
CA ILE A 292 -17.64 -24.14 -4.37
C ILE A 292 -17.29 -24.37 -2.90
N LYS A 293 -16.57 -23.41 -2.31
CA LYS A 293 -16.29 -23.35 -0.86
C LYS A 293 -17.25 -22.40 -0.13
N ALA A 294 -17.92 -21.50 -0.86
CA ALA A 294 -18.95 -20.63 -0.27
C ALA A 294 -20.08 -21.42 0.37
N VAL A 295 -20.51 -20.96 1.54
CA VAL A 295 -21.61 -21.60 2.29
C VAL A 295 -22.88 -20.75 2.32
N ASN A 296 -22.83 -19.53 1.76
CA ASN A 296 -23.92 -18.55 1.79
C ASN A 296 -24.50 -18.20 0.41
N ILE A 297 -24.30 -19.04 -0.61
CA ILE A 297 -24.93 -18.87 -1.92
C ILE A 297 -26.45 -19.06 -1.79
N LYS A 298 -27.20 -17.99 -2.09
CA LYS A 298 -28.67 -17.94 -2.03
C LYS A 298 -29.32 -18.05 -3.42
N LYS A 299 -28.59 -17.68 -4.47
CA LYS A 299 -29.13 -17.60 -5.83
C LYS A 299 -28.10 -18.00 -6.88
N VAL A 300 -28.55 -18.75 -7.88
CA VAL A 300 -27.82 -19.02 -9.12
C VAL A 300 -28.60 -18.38 -10.27
N GLY A 301 -27.93 -17.54 -11.05
CA GLY A 301 -28.56 -16.79 -12.13
C GLY A 301 -28.98 -17.68 -13.30
N LYS A 302 -30.00 -17.22 -14.04
CA LYS A 302 -30.48 -17.88 -15.26
C LYS A 302 -29.31 -18.11 -16.23
N ASN A 303 -29.24 -19.30 -16.81
CA ASN A 303 -28.20 -19.72 -17.77
C ASN A 303 -26.76 -19.62 -17.24
N ALA A 304 -26.54 -19.61 -15.91
CA ALA A 304 -25.21 -19.52 -15.33
C ALA A 304 -24.26 -20.58 -15.91
N PHE A 305 -24.73 -21.80 -16.17
CA PHE A 305 -23.92 -22.91 -16.68
C PHE A 305 -24.25 -23.32 -18.12
N LYS A 306 -25.07 -22.54 -18.85
CA LYS A 306 -25.46 -22.91 -20.23
C LYS A 306 -24.24 -22.90 -21.16
N GLY A 307 -24.07 -23.96 -21.95
CA GLY A 307 -22.93 -24.13 -22.86
C GLY A 307 -21.62 -24.55 -22.19
N THR A 308 -21.67 -24.98 -20.92
CA THR A 308 -20.56 -25.72 -20.29
C THR A 308 -20.59 -27.19 -20.69
N SER A 309 -19.49 -27.92 -20.45
CA SER A 309 -19.42 -29.37 -20.76
C SER A 309 -20.46 -30.17 -19.96
N SER A 310 -21.10 -31.15 -20.60
CA SER A 310 -21.97 -32.12 -19.92
C SER A 310 -21.25 -32.93 -18.84
N LYS A 311 -19.92 -33.04 -18.92
CA LYS A 311 -19.06 -33.73 -17.92
C LYS A 311 -18.56 -32.79 -16.81
N LEU A 312 -19.13 -31.59 -16.67
CA LEU A 312 -18.72 -30.61 -15.66
C LEU A 312 -18.92 -31.17 -14.25
N LYS A 313 -17.85 -31.19 -13.44
CA LYS A 313 -17.92 -31.60 -12.04
C LYS A 313 -18.13 -30.40 -11.13
N LEU A 314 -19.24 -30.37 -10.40
CA LEU A 314 -19.48 -29.41 -9.32
C LEU A 314 -19.12 -30.05 -7.97
N LYS A 315 -18.23 -29.40 -7.21
CA LYS A 315 -17.88 -29.82 -5.85
C LYS A 315 -18.47 -28.83 -4.86
N PHE A 316 -19.25 -29.31 -3.90
CA PHE A 316 -19.90 -28.48 -2.87
C PHE A 316 -19.30 -28.74 -1.49
N PRO A 317 -19.42 -27.78 -0.53
CA PRO A 317 -19.03 -28.03 0.86
C PRO A 317 -19.88 -29.17 1.44
N LYS A 318 -19.29 -30.07 2.25
CA LYS A 318 -20.00 -31.22 2.86
C LYS A 318 -21.33 -30.79 3.51
N LYS A 319 -21.29 -29.73 4.32
CA LYS A 319 -22.45 -29.15 5.04
C LYS A 319 -23.53 -28.53 4.12
N LYS A 320 -23.27 -28.33 2.83
CA LYS A 320 -24.19 -27.69 1.87
C LYS A 320 -24.52 -28.57 0.66
N GLN A 321 -24.06 -29.83 0.61
CA GLN A 321 -24.28 -30.72 -0.55
C GLN A 321 -25.75 -30.82 -0.97
N LYS A 322 -26.65 -31.20 -0.06
CA LYS A 322 -28.08 -31.40 -0.37
C LYS A 322 -28.74 -30.10 -0.86
N ALA A 323 -28.51 -29.00 -0.14
CA ALA A 323 -29.05 -27.69 -0.48
C ALA A 323 -28.55 -27.17 -1.85
N TYR A 324 -27.25 -27.35 -2.14
CA TYR A 324 -26.66 -26.82 -3.36
C TYR A 324 -26.94 -27.68 -4.60
N LYS A 325 -27.10 -29.00 -4.47
CA LYS A 325 -27.64 -29.83 -5.55
C LYS A 325 -29.01 -29.32 -6.01
N LYS A 326 -29.92 -29.01 -5.07
CA LYS A 326 -31.23 -28.42 -5.39
C LYS A 326 -31.13 -27.03 -6.00
N LEU A 327 -30.26 -26.17 -5.46
CA LEU A 327 -30.13 -24.77 -5.90
C LEU A 327 -29.50 -24.64 -7.30
N PHE A 328 -28.47 -25.43 -7.59
CA PHE A 328 -27.75 -25.36 -8.87
C PHE A 328 -28.49 -26.08 -9.99
N LYS A 329 -29.48 -26.92 -9.66
CA LYS A 329 -30.28 -27.71 -10.61
C LYS A 329 -29.39 -28.41 -11.64
N PHE A 330 -28.32 -29.00 -11.14
CA PHE A 330 -27.27 -29.68 -11.87
C PHE A 330 -27.13 -31.10 -11.35
#